data_AF-A0A318HRZ9-F1
#
_entry.id   AF-A0A318HRZ9-F1
#
_cell.length_a   1.000
_cell.length_b   1.000
_cell.length_c   1.000
_cell.angle_alpha   90.00
_cell.angle_beta   90.00
_cell.angle_gamma   90.00
#
_symmetry.space_group_name_H-M   'P 1'
#
loop_
_entity.id
_entity.type
_entity.pdbx_description
1 polymer ?
#
loop_
_entity_poly.entity_id
_entity_poly.type
_entity_poly.pdbx_seq_one_letter_code
_entity_poly.pdbx_strand_id
1 'polypeptide(L)'
;MPKICKAEEMSLVAGRGPLSKDPAGWFSSPLPDDPVFVEPHPRRVQAIRDGHVVIDTERALMVHRRDHPLSYAFPADEIGDLPSDPEPQAPGYVHVPWDAVDTWVEEGRTLVHYPPNPYHRIDCRPTNRALRVTAAGATLVDTSDTVIVFETSLEPRLYVDPSLVRTDLLRRTDTSSYCNYKGYATYWAAVVGDTVVDDVAWSYEDPPPECLPIKGHLSFDAARADVIAELPGV
;
A
#
# COMPACT_ATOMS: atom_id res chain seq x y z
N MET A 1 15.31 -30.91 18.17
CA MET A 1 15.20 -30.30 16.83
C MET A 1 14.40 -29.02 16.98
N PRO A 2 14.96 -27.84 16.68
CA PRO A 2 14.28 -26.57 16.87
C PRO A 2 13.14 -26.43 15.84
N LYS A 3 11.96 -26.03 16.31
CA LYS A 3 10.84 -25.66 15.45
C LYS A 3 11.20 -24.33 14.77
N ILE A 4 11.35 -24.36 13.46
CA ILE A 4 11.45 -23.17 12.61
C ILE A 4 10.07 -22.52 12.63
N CYS A 5 9.94 -21.36 13.28
CA CYS A 5 8.80 -20.49 13.05
C CYS A 5 8.86 -20.03 11.59
N LYS A 6 7.82 -20.35 10.81
CA LYS A 6 7.61 -19.69 9.51
C LYS A 6 7.43 -18.20 9.81
N ALA A 7 8.24 -17.37 9.17
CA ALA A 7 7.92 -15.96 9.03
C ALA A 7 6.59 -15.88 8.28
N GLU A 8 5.55 -15.34 8.91
CA GLU A 8 4.41 -14.82 8.17
C GLU A 8 4.95 -13.70 7.27
N GLU A 9 4.79 -13.84 5.96
CA GLU A 9 5.06 -12.77 5.01
C GLU A 9 4.15 -11.60 5.36
N MET A 10 4.69 -10.61 6.09
CA MET A 10 4.05 -9.32 6.28
C MET A 10 3.96 -8.62 4.93
N SER A 11 2.80 -8.70 4.29
CA SER A 11 2.46 -7.83 3.17
C SER A 11 2.08 -6.47 3.73
N LEU A 12 2.91 -5.45 3.51
CA LEU A 12 2.62 -4.04 3.83
C LEU A 12 1.38 -3.50 3.10
N VAL A 13 0.79 -4.28 2.19
CA VAL A 13 -0.31 -3.87 1.29
C VAL A 13 -1.62 -4.65 1.48
N ALA A 14 -1.61 -5.78 2.22
CA ALA A 14 -2.81 -6.58 2.45
C ALA A 14 -3.47 -6.22 3.80
N GLY A 15 -4.45 -5.32 3.77
CA GLY A 15 -5.19 -4.86 4.96
C GLY A 15 -6.41 -5.72 5.35
N ARG A 16 -7.16 -5.25 6.37
CA ARG A 16 -8.42 -5.85 6.88
C ARG A 16 -9.62 -5.55 5.98
N GLY A 17 -9.46 -5.83 4.68
CA GLY A 17 -10.51 -5.68 3.68
C GLY A 17 -11.72 -6.58 3.98
N PRO A 18 -12.91 -6.29 3.44
CA PRO A 18 -14.08 -7.13 3.63
C PRO A 18 -13.85 -8.59 3.20
N LEU A 19 -12.96 -8.86 2.24
CA LEU A 19 -12.63 -10.22 1.79
C LEU A 19 -11.36 -10.82 2.42
N SER A 20 -10.69 -10.08 3.32
CA SER A 20 -9.48 -10.53 4.01
C SER A 20 -9.78 -11.64 5.03
N LYS A 21 -8.74 -12.33 5.52
CA LYS A 21 -8.86 -13.32 6.61
C LYS A 21 -9.33 -12.73 7.95
N ASP A 22 -9.23 -11.41 8.11
CA ASP A 22 -9.58 -10.69 9.34
C ASP A 22 -10.37 -9.40 9.00
N PRO A 23 -11.64 -9.52 8.57
CA PRO A 23 -12.40 -8.38 8.05
C PRO A 23 -12.75 -7.38 9.16
N ALA A 24 -12.72 -6.08 8.83
CA ALA A 24 -13.07 -5.01 9.76
C ALA A 24 -14.56 -4.95 10.19
N GLY A 25 -15.42 -5.83 9.66
CA GLY A 25 -16.86 -5.86 9.93
C GLY A 25 -17.45 -7.27 9.83
N TRP A 26 -18.77 -7.40 9.96
CA TRP A 26 -19.47 -8.69 9.88
C TRP A 26 -20.34 -8.80 8.62
N PHE A 27 -20.33 -9.96 7.98
CA PHE A 27 -21.32 -10.29 6.96
C PHE A 27 -22.56 -10.90 7.59
N SER A 28 -23.75 -10.55 7.09
CA SER A 28 -25.02 -11.13 7.55
C SER A 28 -25.19 -12.62 7.15
N SER A 29 -24.37 -13.11 6.22
CA SER A 29 -24.19 -14.54 5.91
C SER A 29 -22.71 -14.78 5.63
N PRO A 30 -22.12 -15.91 6.07
CA PRO A 30 -20.71 -16.18 5.81
C PRO A 30 -20.44 -16.23 4.31
N LEU A 31 -19.34 -15.60 3.88
CA LEU A 31 -18.86 -15.74 2.52
C LEU A 31 -18.42 -17.20 2.25
N PRO A 32 -18.48 -17.66 1.00
CA PRO A 32 -17.77 -18.87 0.58
C PRO A 32 -16.29 -18.84 0.98
N ASP A 33 -15.65 -20.01 1.05
CA ASP A 33 -14.24 -20.13 1.50
C ASP A 33 -13.25 -19.38 0.60
N ASP A 34 -13.52 -19.31 -0.71
CA ASP A 34 -12.69 -18.62 -1.69
C ASP A 34 -13.55 -17.75 -2.63
N PRO A 35 -14.04 -16.60 -2.15
CA PRO A 35 -14.89 -15.73 -2.95
C PRO A 35 -14.05 -15.00 -3.99
N VAL A 36 -14.49 -15.04 -5.25
CA VAL A 36 -13.95 -14.23 -6.34
C VAL A 36 -14.98 -13.18 -6.72
N PHE A 37 -14.57 -11.91 -6.75
CA PHE A 37 -15.40 -10.81 -7.23
C PHE A 37 -14.80 -10.27 -8.52
N VAL A 38 -15.57 -10.36 -9.61
CA VAL A 38 -15.18 -9.88 -10.94
C VAL A 38 -16.11 -8.74 -11.32
N GLU A 39 -15.54 -7.62 -11.75
CA GLU A 39 -16.30 -6.45 -12.17
C GLU A 39 -15.71 -5.85 -13.46
N PRO A 40 -16.54 -5.20 -14.30
CA PRO A 40 -16.03 -4.35 -15.36
C PRO A 40 -15.10 -3.27 -14.82
N HIS A 41 -13.98 -3.05 -15.49
CA HIS A 41 -13.05 -1.98 -15.18
C HIS A 41 -13.03 -0.99 -16.36
N PRO A 42 -13.95 0.00 -16.38
CA PRO A 42 -14.20 0.87 -17.53
C PRO A 42 -13.14 1.99 -17.64
N ARG A 43 -11.87 1.63 -17.42
CA ARG A 43 -10.70 2.49 -17.60
C ARG A 43 -9.89 1.94 -18.76
N ARG A 44 -9.31 2.82 -19.56
CA ARG A 44 -8.40 2.44 -20.64
C ARG A 44 -7.11 1.87 -20.05
N VAL A 45 -6.86 0.59 -20.30
CA VAL A 45 -5.65 -0.15 -19.90
C VAL A 45 -4.81 -0.43 -21.14
N GLN A 46 -3.52 -0.14 -21.05
CA GLN A 46 -2.54 -0.44 -22.07
C GLN A 46 -1.41 -1.30 -21.52
N ALA A 47 -0.94 -2.23 -22.34
CA ALA A 47 0.27 -3.00 -22.10
C ALA A 47 1.30 -2.68 -23.19
N ILE A 48 2.55 -2.41 -22.79
CA ILE A 48 3.63 -2.03 -23.69
C ILE A 48 4.75 -3.07 -23.57
N ARG A 49 5.18 -3.64 -24.70
CA ARG A 49 6.29 -4.59 -24.79
C ARG A 49 7.21 -4.20 -25.96
N ASP A 50 8.51 -4.19 -25.71
CA ASP A 50 9.55 -3.76 -26.65
C ASP A 50 9.26 -2.36 -27.24
N GLY A 51 8.68 -1.47 -26.43
CA GLY A 51 8.28 -0.12 -26.84
C GLY A 51 7.00 -0.03 -27.69
N HIS A 52 6.31 -1.16 -27.94
CA HIS A 52 5.08 -1.22 -28.73
C HIS A 52 3.87 -1.53 -27.84
N VAL A 53 2.74 -0.88 -28.12
CA VAL A 53 1.48 -1.19 -27.45
C VAL A 53 0.96 -2.53 -27.96
N VAL A 54 0.83 -3.50 -27.07
CA VAL A 54 0.39 -4.88 -27.36
C VAL A 54 -1.01 -5.19 -26.81
N ILE A 55 -1.50 -4.41 -25.85
CA ILE A 55 -2.91 -4.37 -25.41
C ILE A 55 -3.31 -2.90 -25.31
N ASP A 56 -4.51 -2.56 -25.77
CA ASP A 56 -5.13 -1.24 -25.62
C ASP A 56 -6.66 -1.40 -25.58
N THR A 57 -7.24 -1.33 -24.38
CA THR A 57 -8.66 -1.70 -24.20
C THR A 57 -9.33 -0.97 -23.05
N GLU A 58 -10.63 -0.74 -23.18
CA GLU A 58 -11.54 -0.30 -22.10
C GLU A 58 -12.41 -1.45 -21.58
N ARG A 59 -12.20 -2.67 -22.11
CA ARG A 59 -12.98 -3.87 -21.79
C ARG A 59 -12.33 -4.74 -20.72
N ALA A 60 -11.29 -4.25 -20.04
CA ALA A 60 -10.68 -5.00 -18.96
C ALA A 60 -11.69 -5.30 -17.83
N LEU A 61 -11.53 -6.45 -17.19
CA LEU A 61 -12.21 -6.79 -15.94
C LEU A 61 -11.21 -6.63 -14.79
N MET A 62 -11.69 -6.14 -13.65
CA MET A 62 -10.95 -6.20 -12.39
C MET A 62 -11.35 -7.47 -11.65
N VAL A 63 -10.36 -8.24 -11.22
CA VAL A 63 -10.58 -9.49 -10.49
C VAL A 63 -10.01 -9.39 -9.09
N HIS A 64 -10.88 -9.57 -8.10
CA HIS A 64 -10.58 -9.59 -6.68
C HIS A 64 -10.61 -11.04 -6.18
N ARG A 65 -9.50 -11.49 -5.61
CA ARG A 65 -9.38 -12.79 -4.95
C ARG A 65 -8.89 -12.60 -3.52
N ARG A 66 -9.37 -13.46 -2.62
CA ARG A 66 -8.89 -13.47 -1.24
C ARG A 66 -7.39 -13.75 -1.23
N ASP A 67 -6.64 -12.97 -0.44
CA ASP A 67 -5.19 -13.09 -0.25
C ASP A 67 -4.32 -12.99 -1.51
N HIS A 68 -4.84 -12.40 -2.59
CA HIS A 68 -4.06 -12.15 -3.82
C HIS A 68 -4.08 -10.65 -4.14
N PRO A 69 -3.03 -10.12 -4.80
CA PRO A 69 -3.10 -8.80 -5.42
C PRO A 69 -4.26 -8.73 -6.42
N LEU A 70 -4.74 -7.51 -6.67
CA LEU A 70 -5.66 -7.28 -7.78
C LEU A 70 -5.02 -7.69 -9.10
N SER A 71 -5.86 -8.09 -10.05
CA SER A 71 -5.43 -8.48 -11.38
C SER A 71 -6.44 -8.03 -12.41
N TYR A 72 -5.96 -7.68 -13.60
CA TYR A 72 -6.83 -7.50 -14.76
C TYR A 72 -7.07 -8.83 -15.47
N ALA A 73 -8.28 -8.99 -15.99
CA ALA A 73 -8.61 -9.98 -17.00
C ALA A 73 -8.97 -9.26 -18.31
N PHE A 74 -8.44 -9.72 -19.43
CA PHE A 74 -8.60 -9.10 -20.75
C PHE A 74 -9.38 -10.03 -21.69
N PRO A 75 -10.11 -9.50 -22.67
CA PRO A 75 -10.67 -10.32 -23.73
C PRO A 75 -9.58 -11.15 -24.42
N ALA A 76 -9.81 -12.45 -24.58
CA ALA A 76 -8.83 -13.36 -25.16
C ALA A 76 -8.43 -12.97 -26.60
N ASP A 77 -9.32 -12.29 -27.33
CA ASP A 77 -9.10 -11.80 -28.68
C ASP A 77 -8.28 -10.49 -28.76
N GLU A 78 -7.98 -9.85 -27.63
CA GLU A 78 -7.27 -8.56 -27.56
C GLU A 78 -5.82 -8.66 -27.06
N ILE A 79 -5.38 -9.84 -26.59
CA ILE A 79 -4.04 -10.02 -25.99
C ILE A 79 -2.95 -10.49 -26.98
N GLY A 80 -3.33 -10.84 -28.21
CA GLY A 80 -2.39 -11.38 -29.21
C GLY A 80 -1.71 -12.68 -28.76
N ASP A 81 -0.38 -12.75 -28.91
CA ASP A 81 0.43 -13.92 -28.56
C ASP A 81 1.00 -13.88 -27.13
N LEU A 82 0.49 -12.99 -26.27
CA LEU A 82 0.95 -12.91 -24.88
C LEU A 82 0.62 -14.21 -24.12
N PRO A 83 1.51 -14.68 -23.21
CA PRO A 83 1.17 -15.79 -22.34
C PRO A 83 -0.05 -15.44 -21.50
N SER A 84 -0.96 -16.39 -21.31
CA SER A 84 -2.19 -16.13 -20.59
C SER A 84 -2.82 -17.38 -19.98
N ASP A 85 -3.57 -17.19 -18.90
CA ASP A 85 -4.38 -18.21 -18.25
C ASP A 85 -5.87 -17.80 -18.30
N PRO A 86 -6.82 -18.72 -18.59
CA PRO A 86 -8.24 -18.39 -18.61
C PRO A 86 -8.76 -17.88 -17.25
N GLU A 87 -9.68 -16.92 -17.25
CA GLU A 87 -10.43 -16.47 -16.07
C GLU A 87 -11.69 -17.35 -15.90
N PRO A 88 -11.73 -18.31 -14.95
CA PRO A 88 -12.84 -19.25 -14.83
C PRO A 88 -14.19 -18.58 -14.52
N GLN A 89 -14.17 -17.42 -13.86
CA GLN A 89 -15.36 -16.68 -13.49
C GLN A 89 -15.87 -15.75 -14.61
N ALA A 90 -15.12 -15.59 -15.71
CA ALA A 90 -15.51 -14.77 -16.86
C ALA A 90 -15.08 -15.43 -18.19
N PRO A 91 -15.90 -16.34 -18.76
CA PRO A 91 -15.60 -17.01 -20.02
C PRO A 91 -15.29 -16.02 -21.16
N GLY A 92 -14.22 -16.28 -21.90
CA GLY A 92 -13.73 -15.39 -22.96
C GLY A 92 -12.71 -14.36 -22.49
N TYR A 93 -12.42 -14.30 -21.17
CA TYR A 93 -11.37 -13.47 -20.60
C TYR A 93 -10.18 -14.30 -20.11
N VAL A 94 -9.00 -13.68 -20.11
CA VAL A 94 -7.73 -14.28 -19.70
C VAL A 94 -6.91 -13.33 -18.83
N HIS A 95 -6.12 -13.89 -17.92
CA HIS A 95 -5.07 -13.19 -17.20
C HIS A 95 -3.79 -13.18 -18.00
N VAL A 96 -3.15 -12.03 -18.10
CA VAL A 96 -1.80 -11.89 -18.64
C VAL A 96 -0.85 -11.71 -17.45
N PRO A 97 0.22 -12.54 -17.31
CA PRO A 97 1.22 -12.35 -16.26
C PRO A 97 1.77 -10.93 -16.27
N TRP A 98 1.93 -10.33 -15.10
CA TRP A 98 2.33 -8.92 -14.98
C TRP A 98 3.68 -8.63 -15.66
N ASP A 99 4.61 -9.59 -15.61
CA ASP A 99 5.95 -9.55 -16.18
C ASP A 99 6.02 -9.97 -17.65
N ALA A 100 4.89 -10.28 -18.29
CA ALA A 100 4.83 -10.58 -19.73
C ALA A 100 5.06 -9.36 -20.63
N VAL A 101 5.05 -8.16 -20.05
CA VAL A 101 5.21 -6.87 -20.73
C VAL A 101 6.08 -5.93 -19.91
N ASP A 102 6.63 -4.90 -20.54
CA ASP A 102 7.56 -3.97 -19.89
C ASP A 102 6.84 -2.91 -19.06
N THR A 103 5.67 -2.47 -19.52
CA THR A 103 4.95 -1.35 -18.88
C THR A 103 3.44 -1.54 -18.98
N TRP A 104 2.78 -1.35 -17.84
CA TRP A 104 1.33 -1.22 -17.75
C TRP A 104 0.96 0.25 -17.58
N VAL A 105 -0.07 0.70 -18.30
CA VAL A 105 -0.60 2.05 -18.19
C VAL A 105 -2.11 1.98 -18.01
N GLU A 106 -2.65 2.72 -17.05
CA GLU A 106 -4.10 2.93 -16.87
C GLU A 106 -4.39 4.42 -16.92
N GLU A 107 -5.23 4.86 -17.86
CA GLU A 107 -5.60 6.28 -18.01
C GLU A 107 -4.38 7.23 -18.04
N GLY A 108 -3.29 6.81 -18.69
CA GLY A 108 -2.04 7.56 -18.78
C GLY A 108 -1.11 7.44 -17.56
N ARG A 109 -1.55 6.79 -16.48
CA ARG A 109 -0.71 6.49 -15.32
C ARG A 109 0.07 5.20 -15.53
N THR A 110 1.40 5.26 -15.46
CA THR A 110 2.24 4.06 -15.37
C THR A 110 2.01 3.33 -14.04
N LEU A 111 1.75 2.03 -14.13
CA LEU A 111 1.48 1.16 -12.98
C LEU A 111 2.72 0.38 -12.57
N VAL A 112 2.77 -0.01 -11.29
CA VAL A 112 3.89 -0.78 -10.71
C VAL A 112 3.34 -1.96 -9.93
N HIS A 113 3.95 -3.14 -10.13
CA HIS A 113 3.65 -4.43 -9.50
C HIS A 113 2.26 -5.04 -9.72
N TYR A 114 1.18 -4.27 -9.63
CA TYR A 114 -0.21 -4.72 -9.79
C TYR A 114 -1.18 -3.53 -9.96
N PRO A 115 -2.42 -3.76 -10.45
CA PRO A 115 -3.46 -2.73 -10.59
C PRO A 115 -3.84 -2.04 -9.28
N PRO A 116 -4.08 -0.71 -9.28
CA PRO A 116 -4.63 -0.02 -8.12
C PRO A 116 -6.11 -0.40 -7.91
N ASN A 117 -6.52 -0.51 -6.64
CA ASN A 117 -7.90 -0.79 -6.28
C ASN A 117 -8.77 0.46 -6.47
N PRO A 118 -9.84 0.40 -7.29
CA PRO A 118 -10.72 1.55 -7.54
C PRO A 118 -11.49 2.02 -6.30
N TYR A 119 -11.62 1.17 -5.27
CA TYR A 119 -12.27 1.48 -4.00
C TYR A 119 -11.31 1.94 -2.90
N HIS A 120 -10.00 1.94 -3.18
CA HIS A 120 -9.04 2.40 -2.21
C HIS A 120 -9.11 3.92 -2.06
N ARG A 121 -9.19 4.36 -0.82
CA ARG A 121 -9.31 5.76 -0.46
C ARG A 121 -8.30 6.10 0.62
N ILE A 122 -7.71 7.27 0.47
CA ILE A 122 -6.86 7.88 1.48
C ILE A 122 -7.52 9.19 1.89
N ASP A 123 -7.62 9.40 3.20
CA ASP A 123 -8.09 10.66 3.77
C ASP A 123 -7.05 11.18 4.76
N CYS A 124 -6.43 12.31 4.42
CA CYS A 124 -5.44 12.99 5.25
C CYS A 124 -6.11 14.16 5.97
N ARG A 125 -6.15 14.12 7.30
CA ARG A 125 -6.82 15.14 8.12
C ARG A 125 -5.86 15.73 9.16
N PRO A 126 -5.70 17.06 9.23
CA PRO A 126 -5.12 17.68 10.42
C PRO A 126 -5.88 17.24 11.66
N THR A 127 -5.17 16.96 12.74
CA THR A 127 -5.75 16.53 14.01
C THR A 127 -4.92 17.05 15.18
N ASN A 128 -5.50 17.00 16.37
CA ASN A 128 -4.84 17.34 17.64
C ASN A 128 -4.56 16.09 18.51
N ARG A 129 -4.59 14.89 17.91
CA ARG A 129 -4.20 13.65 18.60
C ARG A 129 -2.71 13.73 18.96
N ALA A 130 -2.38 13.58 20.24
CA ALA A 130 -1.01 13.63 20.71
C ALA A 130 -0.24 12.39 20.21
N LEU A 131 0.94 12.61 19.66
CA LEU A 131 1.88 11.59 19.22
C LEU A 131 3.16 11.71 20.06
N ARG A 132 3.48 10.64 20.77
CA ARG A 132 4.80 10.45 21.39
C ARG A 132 5.47 9.24 20.79
N VAL A 133 6.72 9.42 20.35
CA VAL A 133 7.54 8.33 19.78
C VAL A 133 8.87 8.27 20.50
N THR A 134 9.20 7.09 21.04
CA THR A 134 10.49 6.84 21.70
C THR A 134 11.18 5.64 21.06
N ALA A 135 12.46 5.78 20.72
CA ALA A 135 13.31 4.71 20.20
C ALA A 135 14.64 4.69 20.93
N ALA A 136 15.13 3.49 21.30
CA ALA A 136 16.39 3.32 22.05
C ALA A 136 16.53 4.24 23.29
N GLY A 137 15.42 4.54 23.97
CA GLY A 137 15.38 5.40 25.16
C GLY A 137 15.39 6.91 24.89
N ALA A 138 15.44 7.35 23.62
CA ALA A 138 15.32 8.76 23.25
C ALA A 138 13.96 9.09 22.64
N THR A 139 13.38 10.22 23.03
CA THR A 139 12.15 10.75 22.44
C THR A 139 12.47 11.37 21.07
N LEU A 140 11.88 10.82 20.02
CA LEU A 140 11.99 11.31 18.65
C LEU A 140 10.94 12.38 18.36
N VAL A 141 9.73 12.22 18.92
CA VAL A 141 8.56 13.07 18.70
C VAL A 141 7.77 13.21 20.00
N ASP A 142 7.32 14.42 20.31
CA ASP A 142 6.33 14.70 21.34
C ASP A 142 5.53 15.95 20.91
N THR A 143 4.38 15.75 20.26
CA THR A 143 3.56 16.83 19.71
C THR A 143 2.10 16.43 19.60
N SER A 144 1.19 17.41 19.58
CA SER A 144 -0.21 17.22 19.17
C SER A 144 -0.50 17.78 17.78
N ASP A 145 0.46 18.43 17.11
CA ASP A 145 0.30 18.93 15.75
C ASP A 145 0.64 17.81 14.76
N THR A 146 -0.39 17.09 14.31
CA THR A 146 -0.25 15.92 13.45
C THR A 146 -1.30 15.88 12.34
N VAL A 147 -1.01 15.09 11.32
CA VAL A 147 -1.96 14.71 10.27
C VAL A 147 -2.28 13.22 10.46
N ILE A 148 -3.56 12.89 10.68
CA ILE A 148 -4.02 11.50 10.69
C ILE A 148 -4.39 11.07 9.27
N VAL A 149 -3.89 9.90 8.89
CA VAL A 149 -4.18 9.27 7.61
C VAL A 149 -5.09 8.07 7.85
N PHE A 150 -6.27 8.13 7.25
CA PHE A 150 -7.17 7.00 7.11
C PHE A 150 -6.95 6.38 5.74
N GLU A 151 -6.60 5.11 5.72
CA GLU A 151 -6.40 4.34 4.50
C GLU A 151 -7.36 3.15 4.52
N THR A 152 -8.01 2.89 3.38
CA THR A 152 -9.02 1.82 3.28
C THR A 152 -8.50 0.53 3.90
N SER A 153 -9.20 0.05 4.93
CA SER A 153 -8.93 -1.21 5.61
C SER A 153 -7.60 -1.32 6.36
N LEU A 154 -6.94 -0.20 6.66
CA LEU A 154 -5.77 -0.15 7.53
C LEU A 154 -6.05 0.65 8.81
N GLU A 155 -5.25 0.39 9.84
CA GLU A 155 -5.26 1.21 11.04
C GLU A 155 -4.80 2.64 10.73
N PRO A 156 -5.43 3.68 11.32
CA PRO A 156 -5.02 5.05 11.09
C PRO A 156 -3.57 5.30 11.55
N ARG A 157 -2.80 6.01 10.72
CA ARG A 157 -1.41 6.39 11.03
C ARG A 157 -1.30 7.89 11.22
N LEU A 158 -0.55 8.32 12.22
CA LEU A 158 -0.21 9.73 12.41
C LEU A 158 1.07 10.05 11.65
N TYR A 159 1.05 11.18 10.96
CA TYR A 159 2.17 11.79 10.27
C TYR A 159 2.48 13.13 10.93
N VAL A 160 3.75 13.46 11.03
CA VAL A 160 4.24 14.67 11.70
C VAL A 160 5.22 15.42 10.80
N ASP A 161 5.12 16.75 10.82
CA ASP A 161 6.05 17.61 10.11
C ASP A 161 7.48 17.39 10.64
N PRO A 162 8.51 17.27 9.78
CA PRO A 162 9.89 17.02 10.22
C PRO A 162 10.45 18.05 11.21
N SER A 163 9.95 19.28 11.24
CA SER A 163 10.36 20.31 12.20
C SER A 163 9.95 20.01 13.64
N LEU A 164 8.96 19.12 13.83
CA LEU A 164 8.50 18.63 15.13
C LEU A 164 9.13 17.29 15.52
N VAL A 165 10.10 16.81 14.72
CA VAL A 165 10.83 15.57 14.94
C VAL A 165 12.28 15.90 15.26
N ARG A 166 12.90 15.14 16.17
CA ARG A 166 14.36 15.14 16.42
C ARG A 166 15.10 14.49 15.25
N THR A 167 15.06 15.14 14.09
CA THR A 167 15.69 14.68 12.85
C THR A 167 17.21 14.61 12.94
N ASP A 168 17.83 15.30 13.90
CA ASP A 168 19.25 15.15 14.26
C ASP A 168 19.60 13.73 14.74
N LEU A 169 18.61 12.97 15.21
CA LEU A 169 18.74 11.56 15.59
C LEU A 169 18.35 10.60 14.46
N LEU A 170 17.97 11.10 13.28
CA LEU A 170 17.54 10.29 12.16
C LEU A 170 18.58 10.27 11.04
N ARG A 171 18.79 9.10 10.46
CA ARG A 171 19.64 8.90 9.28
C ARG A 171 18.87 8.13 8.23
N ARG A 172 18.77 8.68 7.02
CA ARG A 172 18.16 8.00 5.88
C ARG A 172 18.87 6.66 5.59
N THR A 173 18.09 5.63 5.32
CA THR A 173 18.58 4.30 4.89
C THR A 173 18.45 4.15 3.38
N ASP A 174 19.06 3.11 2.83
CA ASP A 174 18.91 2.75 1.40
C ASP A 174 17.57 2.03 1.15
N THR A 175 16.80 1.73 2.20
CA THR A 175 15.50 1.07 2.09
C THR A 175 14.48 1.99 1.43
N SER A 176 13.75 1.45 0.45
CA SER A 176 12.58 2.09 -0.15
C SER A 176 11.51 1.05 -0.44
N SER A 177 10.25 1.49 -0.47
CA SER A 177 9.11 0.65 -0.84
C SER A 177 8.14 1.46 -1.71
N TYR A 178 7.37 0.77 -2.55
CA TYR A 178 6.37 1.41 -3.40
C TYR A 178 4.95 1.09 -2.94
N CYS A 179 4.12 2.12 -2.83
CA CYS A 179 2.69 2.02 -2.60
C CYS A 179 1.93 2.60 -3.80
N ASN A 180 0.98 1.84 -4.36
CA ASN A 180 0.11 2.27 -5.46
C ASN A 180 -0.72 3.54 -5.15
N TYR A 181 -0.79 3.97 -3.89
CA TYR A 181 -1.64 5.08 -3.47
C TYR A 181 -0.86 6.23 -2.83
N LYS A 182 0.40 6.01 -2.44
CA LYS A 182 1.25 7.02 -1.77
C LYS A 182 2.58 7.27 -2.48
N GLY A 183 2.93 6.45 -3.47
CA GLY A 183 4.20 6.55 -4.18
C GLY A 183 5.33 5.82 -3.45
N TYR A 184 6.55 6.30 -3.63
CA TYR A 184 7.75 5.72 -3.02
C TYR A 184 7.93 6.23 -1.59
N ALA A 185 8.01 5.31 -0.63
CA ALA A 185 8.40 5.59 0.73
C ALA A 185 9.92 5.55 0.87
N THR A 186 10.48 6.50 1.61
CA THR A 186 11.89 6.53 2.04
C THR A 186 11.95 6.27 3.54
N TYR A 187 12.95 5.51 3.98
CA TYR A 187 13.05 5.06 5.37
C TYR A 187 14.23 5.70 6.10
N TRP A 188 14.09 5.75 7.42
CA TRP A 188 15.02 6.42 8.32
C TRP A 188 15.31 5.53 9.52
N ALA A 189 16.58 5.40 9.87
CA ALA A 189 17.05 4.78 11.09
C ALA A 189 17.15 5.82 12.22
N ALA A 190 16.81 5.44 13.45
CA ALA A 190 17.17 6.23 14.63
C ALA A 190 18.58 5.86 15.10
N VAL A 191 19.42 6.87 15.32
CA VAL A 191 20.80 6.73 15.79
C VAL A 191 20.90 7.44 17.14
N VAL A 192 20.99 6.66 18.22
CA VAL A 192 21.02 7.16 19.61
C VAL A 192 22.27 6.61 20.29
N GLY A 193 23.31 7.45 20.40
CA GLY A 193 24.63 7.00 20.85
C GLY A 193 25.16 5.89 19.92
N ASP A 194 25.50 4.74 20.49
CA ASP A 194 25.97 3.56 19.74
C ASP A 194 24.83 2.64 19.27
N THR A 195 23.57 2.97 19.58
CA THR A 195 22.41 2.15 19.18
C THR A 195 21.80 2.67 17.90
N VAL A 196 21.59 1.77 16.94
CA VAL A 196 20.90 2.04 15.67
C VAL A 196 19.64 1.18 15.61
N VAL A 197 18.50 1.82 15.35
CA VAL A 197 17.23 1.16 15.05
C VAL A 197 16.88 1.47 13.61
N ASP A 198 17.13 0.51 12.72
CA ASP A 198 16.89 0.69 11.28
C ASP A 198 15.40 0.77 10.95
N ASP A 199 15.07 1.54 9.92
CA ASP A 199 13.74 1.68 9.31
C ASP A 199 12.61 1.96 10.32
N VAL A 200 12.92 2.74 11.37
CA VAL A 200 11.99 3.12 12.45
C VAL A 200 10.92 4.13 11.99
N ALA A 201 11.25 4.92 10.97
CA ALA A 201 10.35 5.90 10.39
C ALA A 201 10.37 5.83 8.86
N TRP A 202 9.29 6.27 8.23
CA TRP A 202 9.20 6.45 6.78
C TRP A 202 8.58 7.79 6.42
N SER A 203 8.83 8.24 5.18
CA SER A 203 8.26 9.45 4.60
C SER A 203 7.93 9.25 3.12
N TYR A 204 7.01 10.07 2.59
CA TYR A 204 6.72 10.16 1.16
C TYR A 204 7.15 11.53 0.66
N GLU A 205 8.25 11.60 -0.09
CA GLU A 205 8.82 12.86 -0.59
C GLU A 205 8.04 13.44 -1.76
N ASP A 206 7.48 12.57 -2.61
CA ASP A 206 6.68 12.98 -3.76
C ASP A 206 5.40 12.13 -3.87
N PRO A 207 4.45 12.30 -2.94
CA PRO A 207 3.22 11.55 -2.97
C PRO A 207 2.26 12.06 -4.06
N PRO A 208 1.30 11.22 -4.52
CA PRO A 208 0.20 11.65 -5.38
C PRO A 208 -0.64 12.79 -4.78
N PRO A 209 -1.43 13.52 -5.60
CA PRO A 209 -2.27 14.63 -5.18
C PRO A 209 -3.14 14.36 -3.94
N GLU A 210 -3.69 13.15 -3.84
CA GLU A 210 -4.56 12.70 -2.74
C GLU A 210 -3.83 12.64 -1.39
N CYS A 211 -2.50 12.57 -1.41
CA CYS A 211 -1.63 12.42 -0.25
C CYS A 211 -0.71 13.63 -0.04
N LEU A 212 -0.91 14.75 -0.75
CA LEU A 212 -0.10 15.96 -0.57
C LEU A 212 -0.03 16.50 0.87
N PRO A 213 -1.08 16.40 1.72
CA PRO A 213 -1.00 16.88 3.10
C PRO A 213 0.03 16.16 3.99
N ILE A 214 0.58 15.02 3.54
CA ILE A 214 1.66 14.29 4.24
C ILE A 214 2.99 14.33 3.48
N LYS A 215 3.13 15.18 2.45
CA LYS A 215 4.37 15.30 1.67
C LYS A 215 5.53 15.68 2.59
N GLY A 216 6.54 14.81 2.64
CA GLY A 216 7.73 14.97 3.47
C GLY A 216 7.49 14.74 4.98
N HIS A 217 6.25 14.49 5.43
CA HIS A 217 5.99 14.17 6.83
C HIS A 217 6.52 12.78 7.17
N LEU A 218 6.81 12.56 8.45
CA LEU A 218 7.31 11.29 8.98
C LEU A 218 6.19 10.53 9.70
N SER A 219 6.16 9.21 9.54
CA SER A 219 5.38 8.30 10.38
C SER A 219 6.29 7.17 10.88
N PHE A 220 5.84 6.45 11.92
CA PHE A 220 6.72 5.59 12.73
C PHE A 220 6.17 4.16 12.86
N ASP A 221 7.10 3.20 12.87
CA ASP A 221 6.79 1.77 12.98
C ASP A 221 6.70 1.35 14.45
N ALA A 222 5.48 1.02 14.89
CA ALA A 222 5.20 0.56 16.25
C ALA A 222 5.86 -0.80 16.59
N ALA A 223 6.35 -1.55 15.60
CA ALA A 223 7.16 -2.74 15.86
C ALA A 223 8.62 -2.42 16.22
N ARG A 224 9.07 -1.18 15.95
CA ARG A 224 10.48 -0.74 16.09
C ARG A 224 10.67 0.40 17.10
N ALA A 225 9.60 1.11 17.44
CA ALA A 225 9.58 2.18 18.43
C ALA A 225 8.36 2.05 19.34
N ASP A 226 8.44 2.64 20.53
CA ASP A 226 7.26 2.88 21.35
C ASP A 226 6.50 4.07 20.78
N VAL A 227 5.32 3.81 20.20
CA VAL A 227 4.47 4.78 19.52
C VAL A 227 3.15 4.90 20.27
N ILE A 228 2.96 6.04 20.93
CA ILE A 228 1.76 6.33 21.71
C ILE A 228 0.97 7.44 21.01
N ALA A 229 -0.31 7.16 20.74
CA ALA A 229 -1.23 8.09 20.07
C ALA A 229 -2.50 8.32 20.92
N GLU A 230 -2.61 9.48 21.57
CA GLU A 230 -3.65 9.77 22.56
C GLU A 230 -4.63 10.83 22.06
N LEU A 231 -5.92 10.62 22.35
CA LEU A 231 -6.93 11.66 22.12
C LEU A 231 -6.64 12.87 23.01
N PRO A 232 -7.06 14.08 22.60
CA PRO A 232 -6.98 15.25 23.47
C PRO A 232 -7.65 14.99 24.81
N GLY A 233 -7.04 15.46 25.90
CA GLY A 233 -7.69 15.48 27.20
C GLY A 233 -8.99 16.31 27.15
N VAL A 234 -10.02 15.85 27.87
CA VAL A 234 -11.30 16.56 28.05
C VAL A 234 -11.13 17.72 29.02
#